data_AF-A0A3C1YD26-F1
#
_entry.id   AF-A0A3C1YD26-F1
#
_cell.length_a   1.000
_cell.length_b   1.000
_cell.length_c   1.000
_cell.angle_alpha   90.00
_cell.angle_beta   90.00
_cell.angle_gamma   90.00
#
_symmetry.space_group_name_H-M   'P 1'
#
loop_
_entity.id
_entity.type
_entity.pdbx_description
1 polymer ?
#
loop_
_entity_poly.entity_id
_entity_poly.type
_entity_poly.pdbx_seq_one_letter_code
_entity_poly.pdbx_strand_id
1 'polypeptide(L)'
;MKKLLIFTAFLSFSLLSFSQNRTLPKVDLKTLDNNTFNTSDFDNDGKPIVISFWATWCKPCIKELNNIAEVYEDWQDETGVKVIAISIDDARNMSKVKPKVNA
;
A
#
# COMPACT_ATOMS: atom_id res chain seq x y z
N MET A 1 -34.23 -36.28 1.69
CA MET A 1 -32.80 -36.66 1.48
C MET A 1 -32.12 -35.82 0.41
N LYS A 2 -32.62 -35.75 -0.84
CA LYS A 2 -32.01 -34.92 -1.91
C LYS A 2 -31.89 -33.43 -1.57
N LYS A 3 -32.90 -32.83 -0.93
CA LYS A 3 -32.85 -31.42 -0.49
C LYS A 3 -31.76 -31.16 0.58
N LEU A 4 -31.50 -32.13 1.45
CA LEU A 4 -30.47 -32.02 2.48
C LEU A 4 -29.06 -32.09 1.86
N LEU A 5 -28.86 -32.97 0.86
CA LEU A 5 -27.60 -33.08 0.10
C LEU A 5 -27.29 -31.83 -0.73
N ILE A 6 -28.31 -31.20 -1.32
CA ILE A 6 -28.12 -29.95 -2.07
C ILE A 6 -27.74 -28.81 -1.12
N PHE A 7 -28.38 -28.76 0.06
CA PHE A 7 -28.09 -27.71 1.06
C PHE A 7 -26.69 -27.85 1.65
N THR A 8 -26.24 -29.07 1.95
CA THR A 8 -24.87 -29.31 2.44
C THR A 8 -23.82 -29.05 1.36
N ALA A 9 -24.09 -29.39 0.09
CA ALA A 9 -23.20 -29.05 -1.01
C ALA A 9 -23.05 -27.53 -1.21
N PHE A 10 -24.14 -26.78 -1.11
CA PHE A 10 -24.14 -25.32 -1.23
C PHE A 10 -23.40 -24.64 -0.07
N LEU A 11 -23.61 -25.13 1.17
CA LEU A 11 -22.91 -24.64 2.36
C LEU A 11 -21.40 -24.92 2.29
N SER A 12 -21.00 -26.08 1.77
CA SER A 12 -19.59 -26.45 1.59
C SER A 12 -18.90 -25.63 0.49
N PHE A 13 -19.60 -25.33 -0.62
CA PHE A 13 -19.09 -24.46 -1.68
C PHE A 13 -18.88 -23.00 -1.23
N SER A 14 -19.72 -22.54 -0.29
CA SER A 14 -19.60 -21.21 0.33
C SER A 14 -18.32 -21.09 1.16
N LEU A 15 -17.90 -22.17 1.83
CA LEU A 15 -16.67 -22.21 2.64
C LEU A 15 -15.40 -22.31 1.79
N LEU A 16 -15.48 -22.80 0.55
CA LEU A 16 -14.36 -22.87 -0.38
C LEU A 16 -14.10 -21.56 -1.14
N SER A 17 -14.95 -20.54 -0.95
CA SER A 17 -14.70 -19.18 -1.42
C SER A 17 -13.65 -18.46 -0.58
N PHE A 18 -12.64 -19.18 -0.07
CA PHE A 18 -11.50 -18.60 0.62
C PHE A 18 -10.84 -17.58 -0.29
N SER A 19 -10.96 -16.33 0.15
CA SER A 19 -10.34 -15.13 -0.38
C SER A 19 -8.91 -15.41 -0.84
N GLN A 20 -8.55 -14.93 -2.03
CA GLN A 20 -7.16 -14.92 -2.48
C GLN A 20 -6.29 -14.37 -1.35
N ASN A 21 -5.26 -15.11 -0.95
CA ASN A 21 -4.32 -14.69 0.07
C ASN A 21 -3.63 -13.40 -0.41
N ARG A 22 -4.15 -12.23 -0.01
CA ARG A 22 -3.71 -10.91 -0.48
C ARG A 22 -2.46 -10.48 0.28
N THR A 23 -1.37 -11.21 0.09
CA THR A 23 -0.05 -10.78 0.57
C THR A 23 0.60 -9.90 -0.50
N LEU A 24 1.28 -8.85 -0.07
CA LEU A 24 2.07 -8.04 -0.98
C LEU A 24 3.22 -8.86 -1.56
N PRO A 25 3.61 -8.63 -2.82
CA PRO A 25 4.82 -9.23 -3.37
C PRO A 25 6.02 -8.82 -2.52
N LYS A 26 7.02 -9.70 -2.41
CA LYS A 26 8.26 -9.42 -1.68
C LYS A 26 9.25 -8.72 -2.60
N VAL A 27 9.52 -7.45 -2.33
CA VAL A 27 10.42 -6.61 -3.11
C VAL A 27 11.30 -5.83 -2.14
N ASP A 28 12.61 -5.87 -2.37
CA ASP A 28 13.56 -5.07 -1.60
C ASP A 28 13.61 -3.64 -2.16
N LEU A 29 13.27 -2.69 -1.30
CA LEU A 29 13.31 -1.26 -1.57
C LEU A 29 14.50 -0.63 -0.86
N LYS A 30 14.94 0.53 -1.36
CA LYS A 30 15.89 1.40 -0.68
C LYS A 30 15.16 2.58 -0.07
N THR A 31 15.35 2.74 1.25
CA THR A 31 14.90 3.92 1.98
C THR A 31 15.76 5.14 1.65
N LEU A 32 15.31 6.33 2.02
CA LEU A 32 16.07 7.58 1.84
C LEU A 32 17.40 7.61 2.63
N ASP A 33 17.52 6.77 3.66
CA ASP A 33 18.74 6.58 4.46
C ASP A 33 19.58 5.39 3.97
N ASN A 34 19.28 4.87 2.76
CA ASN A 34 19.98 3.79 2.08
C ASN A 34 19.86 2.40 2.74
N ASN A 35 19.03 2.25 3.77
CA ASN A 35 18.67 0.96 4.34
C ASN A 35 17.78 0.17 3.37
N THR A 36 17.94 -1.15 3.36
CA THR A 36 17.03 -2.06 2.64
C THR A 36 15.75 -2.27 3.46
N PHE A 37 14.60 -2.23 2.80
CA PHE A 37 13.29 -2.51 3.39
C PHE A 37 12.51 -3.46 2.48
N ASN A 38 11.94 -4.55 2.99
CA ASN A 38 11.14 -5.46 2.17
C ASN A 38 9.65 -5.11 2.24
N THR A 39 8.96 -5.05 1.10
CA THR A 39 7.52 -4.75 1.04
C THR A 39 6.63 -5.74 1.79
N SER A 40 7.10 -6.95 2.12
CA SER A 40 6.36 -7.86 3.02
C SER A 40 6.28 -7.35 4.45
N ASP A 41 7.15 -6.42 4.83
CA ASP A 41 7.25 -5.88 6.18
C ASP A 41 6.38 -4.62 6.33
N PHE A 42 5.61 -4.25 5.29
CA PHE A 42 4.58 -3.23 5.44
C PHE A 42 3.49 -3.71 6.38
N ASP A 43 3.41 -3.01 7.51
CA ASP A 43 2.40 -3.25 8.53
C ASP A 43 1.86 -1.92 9.08
N ASN A 44 0.60 -1.97 9.46
CA ASN A 44 -0.13 -0.86 10.07
C ASN A 44 -1.20 -1.37 11.05
N ASP A 45 -0.93 -2.45 11.79
CA ASP A 45 -1.82 -2.99 12.82
C ASP A 45 -3.24 -3.30 12.30
N GLY A 46 -3.34 -3.75 11.05
CA GLY A 46 -4.62 -4.01 10.37
C GLY A 46 -5.39 -2.77 9.90
N LYS A 47 -4.85 -1.56 10.11
CA LYS A 47 -5.40 -0.30 9.60
C LYS A 47 -5.01 -0.07 8.12
N PRO A 48 -5.69 0.84 7.40
CA PRO A 48 -5.44 1.04 5.98
C PRO A 48 -4.01 1.47 5.67
N ILE A 49 -3.47 1.01 4.54
CA ILE A 49 -2.21 1.50 3.97
C ILE A 49 -2.51 2.02 2.57
N VAL A 50 -2.05 3.24 2.28
CA VAL A 50 -2.10 3.83 0.94
C VAL A 50 -0.68 3.82 0.38
N ILE A 51 -0.46 3.07 -0.70
CA ILE A 51 0.82 3.06 -1.41
C ILE A 51 0.71 3.97 -2.62
N SER A 52 1.48 5.07 -2.61
CA SER A 52 1.52 6.03 -3.71
C SER A 52 2.83 5.86 -4.49
N PHE A 53 2.72 5.51 -5.78
CA PHE A 53 3.86 5.45 -6.68
C PHE A 53 4.01 6.78 -7.40
N TRP A 54 5.18 7.40 -7.26
CA TRP A 54 5.42 8.73 -7.81
C TRP A 54 6.83 8.85 -8.40
N ALA A 55 7.10 9.95 -9.08
CA ALA A 55 8.43 10.24 -9.59
C ALA A 55 8.74 11.74 -9.57
N THR A 56 10.02 12.09 -9.55
CA THR A 56 10.50 13.49 -9.51
C THR A 56 10.03 14.33 -10.70
N TRP A 57 9.76 13.69 -11.83
CA TRP A 57 9.24 14.30 -13.05
C TRP A 57 7.70 14.26 -13.15
N CYS A 58 7.02 13.51 -12.28
CA CYS A 58 5.56 13.41 -12.28
C CYS A 58 4.93 14.56 -11.49
N LYS A 59 4.77 15.73 -12.13
CA LYS A 59 4.09 16.89 -11.55
C LYS A 59 2.71 16.58 -10.93
N PRO A 60 1.78 15.86 -11.60
CA PRO A 60 0.49 15.56 -10.98
C PRO A 60 0.61 14.64 -9.75
N CYS A 61 1.54 13.66 -9.75
CA CYS A 61 1.78 12.80 -8.58
C CYS A 61 2.28 13.60 -7.37
N ILE A 62 3.18 14.57 -7.60
CA ILE A 62 3.66 15.47 -6.54
C ILE A 62 2.51 16.31 -5.99
N LYS A 63 1.63 16.83 -6.87
CA LYS A 63 0.43 17.57 -6.44
C LYS A 63 -0.51 16.71 -5.61
N GLU A 64 -0.70 15.44 -5.98
CA GLU A 64 -1.51 14.48 -5.22
C GLU A 64 -0.95 14.27 -3.81
N LEU A 65 0.36 14.03 -3.69
CA LEU A 65 1.02 13.87 -2.39
C LEU A 65 0.91 15.13 -1.52
N ASN A 66 1.04 16.32 -2.11
CA ASN A 66 0.85 17.58 -1.38
C ASN A 66 -0.60 17.72 -0.87
N ASN A 67 -1.59 17.41 -1.72
CA ASN A 67 -2.99 17.44 -1.30
C ASN A 67 -3.28 16.42 -0.19
N ILE A 68 -2.66 15.24 -0.23
CA ILE A 68 -2.78 14.25 0.86
C ILE A 68 -2.15 14.81 2.13
N ALA A 69 -0.97 15.43 2.05
CA ALA A 69 -0.28 16.00 3.20
C ALA A 69 -1.11 17.07 3.94
N GLU A 70 -1.92 17.86 3.21
CA GLU A 70 -2.81 18.87 3.79
C GLU A 70 -3.88 18.29 4.72
N VAL A 71 -4.28 17.03 4.53
CA VAL A 71 -5.35 16.36 5.30
C VAL A 71 -4.88 15.09 6.03
N TYR A 72 -3.57 14.83 6.02
CA TYR A 72 -3.04 13.55 6.48
C TYR A 72 -3.22 13.35 7.98
N GLU A 73 -3.05 14.40 8.79
CA GLU A 73 -3.25 14.33 10.24
C GLU A 73 -4.70 13.93 10.59
N ASP A 74 -5.70 14.57 9.96
CA ASP A 74 -7.12 14.22 10.14
C ASP A 74 -7.39 12.76 9.73
N TRP A 75 -6.83 12.31 8.61
CA TRP A 75 -6.99 10.91 8.17
C TRP A 75 -6.33 9.92 9.13
N GLN A 76 -5.19 10.28 9.71
CA GLN A 76 -4.53 9.46 10.73
C GLN A 76 -5.37 9.38 12.01
N ASP A 77 -6.02 10.46 12.43
CA ASP A 77 -6.89 10.45 13.60
C ASP A 77 -8.18 9.65 13.36
N GLU A 78 -8.79 9.79 12.17
CA GLU A 78 -10.05 9.13 11.84
C GLU A 78 -9.88 7.63 11.53
N THR A 79 -8.80 7.25 10.84
CA THR A 79 -8.64 5.90 10.27
C THR A 79 -7.35 5.21 10.70
N GLY A 80 -6.37 5.97 11.19
CA GLY A 80 -5.00 5.52 11.42
C GLY A 80 -4.31 5.01 10.15
N VAL A 81 -4.67 5.58 8.99
CA VAL A 81 -4.03 5.25 7.72
C VAL A 81 -2.53 5.56 7.74
N LYS A 82 -1.75 4.71 7.07
CA LYS A 82 -0.34 4.96 6.77
C LYS A 82 -0.17 5.19 5.27
N VAL A 83 0.39 6.33 4.89
CA VAL A 83 0.78 6.60 3.49
C VAL A 83 2.23 6.21 3.28
N ILE A 84 2.49 5.42 2.24
CA ILE A 84 3.83 4.98 1.83
C ILE A 84 4.07 5.48 0.41
N ALA A 85 4.92 6.50 0.26
CA ALA A 85 5.28 7.07 -1.03
C ALA A 85 6.54 6.39 -1.60
N ILE A 86 6.36 5.59 -2.65
CA ILE A 86 7.45 4.86 -3.33
C ILE A 86 7.84 5.62 -4.59
N SER A 87 9.07 6.13 -4.64
CA SER A 87 9.62 6.70 -5.87
C SER A 87 9.96 5.58 -6.86
N ILE A 88 9.53 5.76 -8.12
CA ILE A 88 9.91 4.90 -9.26
C ILE A 88 11.06 5.50 -10.07
N ASP A 89 11.73 6.52 -9.54
CA ASP A 89 12.91 7.11 -10.18
C ASP A 89 14.07 6.10 -10.23
N ASP A 90 14.86 6.20 -11.29
CA ASP A 90 16.09 5.41 -11.41
C ASP A 90 17.21 5.93 -10.48
N ALA A 91 18.28 5.15 -10.37
CA ALA A 91 19.44 5.49 -9.56
C ALA A 91 20.07 6.86 -9.92
N ARG A 92 19.90 7.34 -11.15
CA ARG A 92 20.45 8.63 -11.62
C ARG A 92 19.68 9.81 -11.05
N ASN A 93 18.39 9.62 -10.76
CA ASN A 93 17.50 10.66 -10.24
C ASN A 93 17.24 10.55 -8.75
N MET A 94 17.79 9.52 -8.08
CA MET A 94 17.62 9.30 -6.64
C MET A 94 18.03 10.52 -5.78
N SER A 95 19.07 11.26 -6.19
CA SER A 95 19.51 12.48 -5.50
C SER A 95 18.48 13.61 -5.52
N LYS A 96 17.53 13.58 -6.48
CA LYS A 96 16.44 14.56 -6.61
C LYS A 96 15.19 14.18 -5.82
N VAL A 97 15.11 12.96 -5.29
CA VAL A 97 13.95 12.47 -4.52
C VAL A 97 13.91 13.15 -3.15
N LYS A 98 15.00 13.09 -2.38
CA LYS A 98 15.04 13.62 -0.99
C LYS A 98 14.63 15.11 -0.89
N PRO A 99 15.06 16.01 -1.78
CA PRO A 99 14.63 17.41 -1.77
C PRO A 99 13.12 17.63 -2.03
N LYS A 100 12.39 16.64 -2.54
CA LYS A 100 10.95 16.75 -2.83
C LYS A 100 10.05 16.22 -1.72
N VAL A 101 10.60 15.46 -0.78
CA VAL A 101 9.85 14.84 0.32
C VAL A 101 9.71 15.78 1.54
N ASN A 102 10.66 16.71 1.71
CA ASN A 102 10.71 17.65 2.84
C ASN A 102 10.45 19.12 2.42
N ALA A 103 9.74 19.32 1.31
CA ALA A 103 9.52 20.64 0.71
C ALA A 103 8.15 21.22 1.07
#